data_AF-G2YMA8-F1
#
_entry.id   AF-G2YMA8-F1
#
_cell.length_a   1.000
_cell.length_b   1.000
_cell.length_c   1.000
_cell.angle_alpha   90.00
_cell.angle_beta   90.00
_cell.angle_gamma   90.00
#
_symmetry.space_group_name_H-M   'P 1'
#
loop_
_entity.id
_entity.type
_entity.pdbx_description
1 polymer ?
#
loop_
_entity_poly.entity_id
_entity_poly.type
_entity_poly.pdbx_seq_one_letter_code
_entity_poly.pdbx_strand_id
1 'polypeptide(L)'
;MLSSLLRPKKARRRPQEIHSPFSSLYVDRPSTTAARGERLPRHASADFTETEIEEDTEEEIAQQNDGGDDDEGSNIDEVEEEDGDEDQPLLPIFSAAHLDALPVYNLTHAIRLIILPRTETTLTWDQLRSPQVSQFLVKPMQQQIRISHFSRATLYALMANCLQFKKESQANPGNAGNSLTRALRVDRCSFL
;
A
#
# COMPACT_ATOMS: atom_id res chain seq x y z
N MET A 1 44.39 -50.82 18.15
CA MET A 1 44.93 -51.95 17.38
C MET A 1 44.10 -52.03 16.10
N LEU A 2 44.46 -51.26 15.05
CA LEU A 2 45.19 -51.72 13.85
C LEU A 2 44.42 -52.86 13.13
N SER A 3 44.00 -52.82 11.86
CA SER A 3 44.34 -51.96 10.73
C SER A 3 43.53 -52.39 9.48
N SER A 4 43.23 -51.42 8.61
CA SER A 4 43.28 -51.46 7.13
C SER A 4 42.53 -52.53 6.34
N LEU A 5 41.63 -52.09 5.44
CA LEU A 5 41.63 -52.52 4.03
C LEU A 5 41.22 -51.35 3.10
N LEU A 6 42.27 -50.72 2.56
CA LEU A 6 42.48 -50.34 1.15
C LEU A 6 41.35 -49.66 0.33
N ARG A 7 41.72 -48.46 -0.14
CA ARG A 7 41.07 -47.59 -1.14
C ARG A 7 41.18 -48.19 -2.55
N PRO A 8 40.30 -47.80 -3.49
CA PRO A 8 40.84 -46.97 -4.58
C PRO A 8 39.96 -45.78 -4.97
N LYS A 9 40.65 -44.73 -5.42
CA LYS A 9 40.11 -43.51 -6.06
C LYS A 9 39.44 -43.86 -7.40
N LYS A 10 38.28 -43.26 -7.69
CA LYS A 10 37.90 -42.91 -9.07
C LYS A 10 37.01 -41.66 -9.13
N ALA A 11 37.55 -40.65 -9.80
CA ALA A 11 36.96 -39.54 -10.53
C ALA A 11 35.51 -39.07 -10.25
N ARG A 12 35.44 -37.84 -9.70
CA ARG A 12 34.59 -36.70 -10.12
C ARG A 12 33.64 -36.95 -11.31
N ARG A 13 32.32 -36.88 -11.06
CA ARG A 13 31.34 -36.31 -12.00
C ARG A 13 30.35 -35.44 -11.24
N ARG A 14 30.20 -34.20 -11.71
CA ARG A 14 29.22 -33.22 -11.23
C ARG A 14 27.79 -33.65 -11.65
N PRO A 15 26.74 -33.15 -10.97
CA PRO A 15 25.35 -33.43 -11.29
C PRO A 15 24.99 -32.91 -12.68
N GLN A 16 24.16 -33.65 -13.40
CA GLN A 16 23.49 -33.17 -14.61
C GLN A 16 22.50 -32.07 -14.21
N GLU A 17 22.82 -30.84 -14.60
CA GLU A 17 21.88 -29.72 -14.63
C GLU A 17 20.82 -30.01 -15.69
N ILE A 18 19.57 -30.13 -15.25
CA ILE A 18 18.40 -30.02 -16.12
C ILE A 18 18.30 -28.54 -16.49
N HIS A 19 18.88 -28.18 -17.62
CA HIS A 19 18.79 -26.84 -18.19
C HIS A 19 17.34 -26.52 -18.55
N SER A 20 16.87 -25.38 -18.04
CA SER A 20 15.66 -24.70 -18.53
C SER A 20 15.87 -24.21 -19.97
N PRO A 21 14.81 -24.15 -20.80
CA PRO A 21 14.96 -23.97 -22.24
C PRO A 21 15.14 -22.52 -22.74
N PHE A 22 15.39 -21.52 -21.89
CA PHE A 22 15.44 -20.12 -22.36
C PHE A 22 16.50 -19.21 -21.72
N SER A 23 17.74 -19.68 -21.62
CA SER A 23 18.94 -18.81 -21.57
C SER A 23 20.06 -19.50 -22.38
N SER A 24 20.17 -19.17 -23.67
CA SER A 24 21.13 -18.24 -24.31
C SER A 24 22.44 -18.94 -24.69
N LEU A 25 23.01 -18.65 -25.88
CA LEU A 25 24.46 -18.64 -26.11
C LEU A 25 24.83 -18.16 -27.53
N TYR A 26 26.05 -17.63 -27.64
CA TYR A 26 26.86 -17.18 -28.80
C TYR A 26 26.80 -15.64 -29.09
N VAL A 27 27.87 -14.82 -29.02
CA VAL A 27 29.35 -15.03 -28.94
C VAL A 27 30.05 -13.78 -28.39
N ASP A 28 31.02 -13.98 -27.50
CA ASP A 28 32.12 -13.04 -27.23
C ASP A 28 33.29 -13.35 -28.18
N ARG A 29 33.82 -12.34 -28.88
CA ARG A 29 35.06 -12.43 -29.67
C ARG A 29 36.02 -11.30 -29.29
N PRO A 30 37.29 -11.57 -28.95
CA PRO A 30 38.24 -10.53 -28.54
C PRO A 30 39.21 -10.09 -29.67
N SER A 31 39.76 -8.88 -29.47
CA SER A 31 41.11 -8.39 -29.84
C SER A 31 41.26 -7.31 -30.93
N THR A 32 41.51 -6.08 -30.45
CA THR A 32 42.53 -5.07 -30.86
C THR A 32 42.97 -4.92 -32.32
N THR A 33 42.68 -3.75 -32.93
CA THR A 33 43.56 -3.06 -33.90
C THR A 33 43.33 -1.54 -33.87
N ALA A 34 44.44 -0.79 -33.95
CA ALA A 34 44.55 0.67 -33.87
C ALA A 34 44.13 1.45 -35.14
N ALA A 35 44.15 2.79 -35.02
CA ALA A 35 44.08 3.88 -36.02
C ALA A 35 42.73 4.65 -36.03
N ARG A 36 42.63 5.90 -35.54
CA ARG A 36 43.19 7.21 -35.98
C ARG A 36 42.16 8.00 -36.81
N GLY A 37 41.88 9.23 -36.35
CA GLY A 37 41.06 10.27 -37.00
C GLY A 37 39.74 10.49 -36.27
N GLU A 38 39.24 11.67 -35.92
CA GLU A 38 39.51 13.07 -36.29
C GLU A 38 38.91 13.96 -35.19
N ARG A 39 39.26 15.24 -35.18
CA ARG A 39 39.03 16.26 -34.15
C ARG A 39 37.68 17.00 -34.28
N LEU A 40 37.21 17.52 -33.13
CA LEU A 40 36.43 18.78 -32.87
C LEU A 40 34.89 18.77 -33.10
N PRO A 41 34.11 19.73 -32.50
CA PRO A 41 34.29 20.56 -31.29
C PRO A 41 33.04 20.61 -30.34
N ARG A 42 33.23 21.29 -29.20
CA ARG A 42 32.25 21.72 -28.17
C ARG A 42 31.05 22.53 -28.70
N HIS A 43 29.84 22.33 -28.15
CA HIS A 43 28.73 23.28 -27.92
C HIS A 43 27.70 22.56 -27.00
N ALA A 44 26.86 23.12 -26.13
CA ALA A 44 26.67 24.41 -25.46
C ALA A 44 25.59 24.16 -24.37
N SER A 45 25.49 25.05 -23.38
CA SER A 45 24.51 25.11 -22.29
C SER A 45 23.10 25.54 -22.73
N ALA A 46 22.07 25.06 -22.03
CA ALA A 46 20.76 25.72 -21.78
C ALA A 46 20.06 24.89 -20.68
N ASP A 47 19.90 25.35 -19.43
CA ASP A 47 19.05 26.44 -18.94
C ASP A 47 17.59 26.32 -19.40
N PHE A 48 16.71 25.96 -18.46
CA PHE A 48 15.26 25.99 -18.64
C PHE A 48 14.62 26.43 -17.32
N THR A 49 14.56 27.76 -17.20
CA THR A 49 13.53 28.63 -16.64
C THR A 49 12.34 27.98 -15.91
N GLU A 50 12.28 28.31 -14.62
CA GLU A 50 11.13 28.71 -13.80
C GLU A 50 9.86 29.14 -14.55
N THR A 51 8.70 28.61 -14.14
CA THR A 51 7.38 29.21 -14.38
C THR A 51 6.48 29.04 -13.15
N GLU A 52 6.36 30.16 -12.44
CA GLU A 52 5.13 30.80 -11.95
C GLU A 52 4.24 30.04 -10.95
N ILE A 53 4.26 30.61 -9.75
CA ILE A 53 3.41 30.36 -8.59
C ILE A 53 2.15 31.22 -8.80
N GLU A 54 0.97 30.61 -8.83
CA GLU A 54 -0.29 31.35 -8.66
C GLU A 54 -0.82 31.06 -7.24
N GLU A 55 -0.74 32.12 -6.43
CA GLU A 55 -1.35 32.33 -5.14
C GLU A 55 -2.87 32.48 -5.35
N ASP A 56 -3.69 31.72 -4.62
CA ASP A 56 -5.09 32.09 -4.40
C ASP A 56 -5.41 32.01 -2.91
N THR A 57 -6.04 33.07 -2.44
CA THR A 57 -6.05 33.55 -1.05
C THR A 57 -7.47 33.35 -0.46
N GLU A 58 -7.58 33.47 0.87
CA GLU A 58 -8.81 33.74 1.64
C GLU A 58 -9.63 32.47 2.03
N GLU A 59 -10.17 32.28 3.24
CA GLU A 59 -10.64 33.20 4.28
C GLU A 59 -10.49 32.60 5.71
N GLU A 60 -10.16 33.46 6.67
CA GLU A 60 -10.29 33.22 8.12
C GLU A 60 -11.76 33.22 8.54
N ILE A 61 -12.17 32.25 9.37
CA ILE A 61 -13.34 32.42 10.25
C ILE A 61 -12.95 32.03 11.67
N ALA A 62 -12.69 33.05 12.49
CA ALA A 62 -12.62 32.96 13.93
C ALA A 62 -14.05 32.88 14.52
N GLN A 63 -14.30 31.94 15.43
CA GLN A 63 -15.42 32.03 16.37
C GLN A 63 -15.00 31.55 17.76
N GLN A 64 -15.05 32.49 18.69
CA GLN A 64 -14.95 32.34 20.15
C GLN A 64 -16.35 32.13 20.74
N ASN A 65 -16.50 31.24 21.73
CA ASN A 65 -17.42 31.29 22.88
C ASN A 65 -17.23 29.95 23.63
N ASP A 66 -16.63 29.84 24.82
CA ASP A 66 -16.99 30.29 26.17
C ASP A 66 -18.37 29.85 26.70
N GLY A 67 -18.32 29.19 27.87
CA GLY A 67 -19.32 29.20 28.94
C GLY A 67 -20.62 28.38 28.78
N GLY A 68 -20.86 27.46 29.72
CA GLY A 68 -22.22 27.03 30.07
C GLY A 68 -22.36 25.57 30.52
N ASP A 69 -21.99 25.31 31.77
CA ASP A 69 -22.53 24.21 32.57
C ASP A 69 -23.99 24.54 32.87
N ASP A 70 -24.94 23.66 32.52
CA ASP A 70 -26.28 23.63 33.12
C ASP A 70 -26.88 22.23 32.97
N ASP A 71 -27.02 21.63 34.14
CA ASP A 71 -27.81 20.46 34.53
C ASP A 71 -29.30 20.65 34.21
N GLU A 72 -29.94 19.66 33.57
CA GLU A 72 -31.20 19.05 34.04
C GLU A 72 -31.83 18.12 32.99
N GLY A 73 -32.54 17.11 33.49
CA GLY A 73 -33.81 16.72 32.89
C GLY A 73 -33.78 15.45 32.06
N SER A 74 -33.64 14.31 32.73
CA SER A 74 -34.12 13.01 32.25
C SER A 74 -35.60 13.10 31.87
N ASN A 75 -35.90 13.33 30.59
CA ASN A 75 -37.22 13.12 30.01
C ASN A 75 -37.16 11.85 29.14
N ILE A 76 -37.64 10.75 29.73
CA ILE A 76 -37.95 9.52 29.04
C ILE A 76 -39.29 9.78 28.36
N ASP A 77 -39.25 10.31 27.14
CA ASP A 77 -40.41 10.35 26.26
C ASP A 77 -40.28 9.24 25.23
N GLU A 78 -41.37 8.48 25.16
CA GLU A 78 -41.60 7.24 24.46
C GLU A 78 -41.27 7.38 22.97
N VAL A 79 -40.18 6.74 22.54
CA VAL A 79 -39.99 6.40 21.12
C VAL A 79 -40.97 5.28 20.82
N GLU A 80 -42.11 5.64 20.23
CA GLU A 80 -42.95 4.71 19.50
C GLU A 80 -42.05 3.90 18.56
N GLU A 81 -42.04 2.58 18.76
CA GLU A 81 -41.34 1.62 17.91
C GLU A 81 -41.96 1.72 16.52
N GLU A 82 -41.37 2.56 15.66
CA GLU A 82 -41.57 2.48 14.22
C GLU A 82 -40.98 1.12 13.80
N ASP A 83 -41.83 0.10 13.82
CA ASP A 83 -41.63 -1.25 13.29
C ASP A 83 -41.52 -1.15 11.75
N GLY A 84 -40.53 -0.38 11.31
CA GLY A 84 -40.13 -0.27 9.92
C GLY A 84 -39.38 -1.55 9.60
N ASP A 85 -39.99 -2.40 8.77
CA ASP A 85 -39.40 -3.61 8.20
C ASP A 85 -37.89 -3.45 8.02
N GLU A 86 -37.10 -3.99 8.95
CA GLU A 86 -35.63 -3.90 8.97
C GLU A 86 -35.00 -4.51 7.70
N ASP A 87 -35.80 -5.31 6.99
CA ASP A 87 -35.46 -6.00 5.75
C ASP A 87 -35.69 -5.16 4.49
N GLN A 88 -36.33 -3.98 4.59
CA GLN A 88 -36.52 -3.09 3.45
C GLN A 88 -35.19 -2.36 3.19
N PRO A 89 -34.49 -2.64 2.07
CA PRO A 89 -33.21 -1.99 1.80
C PRO A 89 -33.42 -0.48 1.73
N LEU A 90 -32.65 0.26 2.55
CA LEU A 90 -32.73 1.72 2.70
C LEU A 90 -32.69 2.48 1.36
N LEU A 91 -32.12 1.87 0.30
CA LEU A 91 -32.24 2.36 -1.06
C LEU A 91 -32.41 1.21 -2.09
N PRO A 92 -33.22 1.39 -3.16
CA PRO A 92 -33.45 0.40 -4.23
C PRO A 92 -32.18 -0.07 -4.97
N ILE A 93 -31.08 0.68 -4.85
CA ILE A 93 -29.78 0.37 -5.47
C ILE A 93 -28.96 -0.63 -4.63
N PHE A 94 -29.33 -0.84 -3.36
CA PHE A 94 -28.66 -1.72 -2.41
C PHE A 94 -29.57 -2.88 -2.02
N SER A 95 -29.98 -3.70 -2.98
CA SER A 95 -30.47 -5.03 -2.60
C SER A 95 -29.33 -5.80 -1.94
N ALA A 96 -29.58 -6.40 -0.77
CA ALA A 96 -28.57 -7.17 -0.02
C ALA A 96 -27.89 -8.23 -0.93
N ALA A 97 -28.67 -8.88 -1.81
CA ALA A 97 -28.17 -9.83 -2.79
C ALA A 97 -27.12 -9.26 -3.77
N HIS A 98 -27.22 -7.97 -4.13
CA HIS A 98 -26.22 -7.32 -4.99
C HIS A 98 -24.92 -7.03 -4.24
N LEU A 99 -24.98 -6.76 -2.93
CA LEU A 99 -23.80 -6.57 -2.09
C LEU A 99 -23.07 -7.90 -1.85
N ASP A 100 -23.80 -8.99 -1.65
CA ASP A 100 -23.23 -10.34 -1.44
C ASP A 100 -22.51 -10.89 -2.69
N ALA A 101 -22.89 -10.43 -3.88
CA ALA A 101 -22.26 -10.82 -5.13
C ALA A 101 -20.88 -10.17 -5.34
N LEU A 102 -20.50 -9.15 -4.55
CA LEU A 102 -19.22 -8.47 -4.71
C LEU A 102 -18.08 -9.39 -4.20
N PRO A 103 -16.99 -9.57 -4.97
CA PRO A 103 -15.86 -10.43 -4.59
C PRO A 103 -14.96 -9.77 -3.53
N VAL A 104 -15.54 -9.48 -2.36
CA VAL A 104 -14.94 -8.73 -1.26
C VAL A 104 -13.73 -9.47 -0.68
N TYR A 105 -13.79 -10.80 -0.55
CA TYR A 105 -12.68 -11.57 0.01
C TYR A 105 -11.40 -11.45 -0.82
N ASN A 106 -11.49 -11.63 -2.15
CA ASN A 106 -10.34 -11.54 -3.03
C ASN A 106 -9.75 -10.12 -3.02
N LEU A 107 -10.62 -9.11 -3.02
CA LEU A 107 -10.21 -7.70 -3.00
C LEU A 107 -9.55 -7.30 -1.69
N THR A 108 -10.12 -7.71 -0.55
CA THR A 108 -9.53 -7.48 0.78
C THR A 108 -8.17 -8.13 0.90
N HIS A 109 -8.02 -9.38 0.43
CA HIS A 109 -6.75 -10.08 0.44
C HIS A 109 -5.70 -9.41 -0.46
N ALA A 110 -6.06 -9.02 -1.68
CA ALA A 110 -5.13 -8.36 -2.60
C ALA A 110 -4.63 -7.02 -2.05
N ILE A 111 -5.53 -6.19 -1.51
CA ILE A 111 -5.17 -4.92 -0.87
C ILE A 111 -4.24 -5.16 0.32
N ARG A 112 -4.51 -6.17 1.14
CA ARG A 112 -3.65 -6.55 2.27
C ARG A 112 -2.21 -6.82 1.84
N LEU A 113 -2.02 -7.51 0.71
CA LEU A 113 -0.70 -7.81 0.17
C LEU A 113 0.04 -6.58 -0.37
N ILE A 114 -0.67 -5.52 -0.79
CA ILE A 114 -0.05 -4.24 -1.16
C ILE A 114 0.51 -3.54 0.10
N ILE A 115 -0.23 -3.63 1.21
CA ILE A 115 0.11 -2.92 2.45
C ILE A 115 1.23 -3.63 3.22
N LEU A 116 1.14 -4.96 3.40
CA LEU A 116 2.03 -5.74 4.28
C LEU A 116 3.54 -5.53 4.06
N PRO A 117 4.08 -5.57 2.82
CA PRO A 117 5.52 -5.50 2.57
C PRO A 117 6.14 -4.15 2.89
N ARG A 118 5.34 -3.10 3.13
CA ARG A 118 5.84 -1.72 3.23
C ARG A 118 5.90 -1.19 4.66
N THR A 119 5.62 -2.00 5.69
CA THR A 119 5.19 -1.50 7.02
C THR A 119 6.06 -1.99 8.19
N GLU A 120 7.38 -2.08 8.03
CA GLU A 120 8.27 -2.45 9.14
C GLU A 120 8.59 -1.29 10.09
N THR A 121 7.92 -0.15 9.91
CA THR A 121 8.13 1.08 10.67
C THR A 121 6.86 1.47 11.41
N THR A 122 7.00 1.91 12.64
CA THR A 122 5.94 2.56 13.41
C THR A 122 5.89 4.05 13.07
N LEU A 123 4.78 4.53 12.51
CA LEU A 123 4.58 5.94 12.16
C LEU A 123 3.31 6.48 12.81
N THR A 124 3.35 7.73 13.25
CA THR A 124 2.16 8.45 13.72
C THR A 124 1.32 8.95 12.55
N TRP A 125 0.08 9.35 12.84
CA TRP A 125 -0.81 9.96 11.86
C TRP A 125 -0.20 11.21 11.20
N ASP A 126 0.45 12.07 11.98
CA ASP A 126 1.07 13.30 11.48
C ASP A 126 2.25 13.02 10.54
N GLN A 127 3.07 12.03 10.90
CA GLN A 127 4.18 11.59 10.06
C GLN A 127 3.68 11.08 8.70
N LEU A 128 2.60 10.28 8.70
CA LEU A 128 1.99 9.76 7.46
C LEU A 128 1.35 10.86 6.60
N ARG A 129 0.89 11.95 7.21
CA ARG A 129 0.33 13.11 6.50
C ARG A 129 1.40 14.03 5.94
N SER A 130 2.64 13.97 6.45
CA SER A 130 3.72 14.80 5.95
C SER A 130 3.91 14.59 4.43
N PRO A 131 4.14 15.66 3.64
CA PRO A 131 4.21 15.57 2.18
C PRO A 131 5.22 14.52 1.70
N GLN A 132 6.41 14.51 2.30
CA GLN A 132 7.49 13.59 1.95
C GLN A 132 7.08 12.13 2.19
N VAL A 133 6.60 11.80 3.40
CA VAL A 133 6.22 10.42 3.74
C VAL A 133 5.03 9.96 2.89
N SER A 134 4.03 10.82 2.69
CA SER A 134 2.86 10.54 1.87
C SER A 134 3.24 10.24 0.42
N GLN A 135 4.15 11.02 -0.16
CA GLN A 135 4.63 10.84 -1.54
C GLN A 135 5.33 9.49 -1.74
N PHE A 136 6.10 9.02 -0.75
CA PHE A 136 6.87 7.77 -0.88
C PHE A 136 6.12 6.53 -0.41
N LEU A 137 5.21 6.65 0.56
CA LEU A 137 4.53 5.51 1.17
C LEU A 137 3.07 5.39 0.74
N VAL A 138 2.31 6.49 0.77
CA VAL A 138 0.86 6.45 0.54
C VAL A 138 0.53 6.52 -0.95
N LYS A 139 1.11 7.48 -1.68
CA LYS A 139 0.80 7.70 -3.10
C LYS A 139 1.09 6.49 -3.99
N PRO A 140 2.19 5.73 -3.82
CA PRO A 140 2.43 4.54 -4.64
C PRO A 140 1.41 3.44 -4.35
N MET A 141 0.99 3.28 -3.09
CA MET A 141 -0.05 2.31 -2.71
C MET A 141 -1.40 2.70 -3.30
N GLN A 142 -1.78 3.98 -3.18
CA GLN A 142 -2.98 4.52 -3.82
C GLN A 142 -2.96 4.25 -5.34
N GLN A 143 -1.88 4.63 -6.01
CA GLN A 143 -1.77 4.43 -7.44
C GLN A 143 -1.88 2.95 -7.84
N GLN A 144 -1.24 2.06 -7.09
CA GLN A 144 -1.33 0.62 -7.34
C GLN A 144 -2.77 0.12 -7.19
N ILE A 145 -3.47 0.49 -6.11
CA ILE A 145 -4.86 0.09 -5.88
C ILE A 145 -5.77 0.64 -6.98
N ARG A 146 -5.57 1.89 -7.41
CA ARG A 146 -6.35 2.51 -8.49
C ARG A 146 -6.16 1.80 -9.83
N ILE A 147 -4.96 1.32 -10.13
CA ILE A 147 -4.67 0.62 -11.39
C ILE A 147 -5.21 -0.81 -11.37
N SER A 148 -4.99 -1.56 -10.29
CA SER A 148 -5.23 -3.02 -10.29
C SER A 148 -6.53 -3.46 -9.64
N HIS A 149 -7.13 -2.64 -8.78
CA HIS A 149 -8.20 -3.06 -7.87
C HIS A 149 -9.37 -2.08 -7.79
N PHE A 150 -9.47 -1.13 -8.72
CA PHE A 150 -10.53 -0.13 -8.70
C PHE A 150 -11.90 -0.72 -9.07
N SER A 151 -12.78 -0.76 -8.08
CA SER A 151 -14.15 -1.30 -8.15
C SER A 151 -15.05 -0.66 -7.09
N ARG A 152 -16.37 -0.86 -7.18
CA ARG A 152 -17.34 -0.41 -6.16
C ARG A 152 -17.04 -0.99 -4.77
N ALA A 153 -16.46 -2.18 -4.70
CA ALA A 153 -16.14 -2.87 -3.44
C ALA A 153 -14.82 -2.39 -2.79
N THR A 154 -14.02 -1.57 -3.47
CA THR A 154 -12.67 -1.17 -3.00
C THR A 154 -12.73 -0.44 -1.68
N LEU A 155 -13.66 0.48 -1.52
CA LEU A 155 -13.82 1.25 -0.29
C LEU A 155 -14.17 0.34 0.89
N TYR A 156 -15.09 -0.60 0.69
CA TYR A 156 -15.42 -1.62 1.69
C TYR A 156 -14.18 -2.46 2.05
N ALA A 157 -13.43 -2.90 1.05
CA ALA A 157 -12.24 -3.71 1.26
C ALA A 157 -11.12 -2.97 2.02
N LEU A 158 -11.01 -1.65 1.81
CA LEU A 158 -10.12 -0.77 2.56
C LEU A 158 -10.58 -0.64 4.03
N MET A 159 -11.86 -0.36 4.27
CA MET A 159 -12.40 -0.28 5.64
C MET A 159 -12.20 -1.59 6.41
N ALA A 160 -12.50 -2.74 5.78
CA ALA A 160 -12.31 -4.05 6.38
C ALA A 160 -10.85 -4.32 6.77
N ASN A 161 -9.90 -3.98 5.89
CA ASN A 161 -8.47 -4.09 6.21
C ASN A 161 -8.06 -3.16 7.36
N CYS A 162 -8.55 -1.92 7.40
CA CYS A 162 -8.27 -0.98 8.49
C CYS A 162 -8.70 -1.56 9.85
N LEU A 163 -9.93 -2.08 9.93
CA LEU A 163 -10.45 -2.73 11.13
C LEU A 163 -9.63 -3.97 11.52
N GLN A 164 -9.27 -4.80 10.54
CA GLN A 164 -8.51 -6.01 10.79
C GLN A 164 -7.12 -5.70 11.37
N PHE A 165 -6.44 -4.67 10.85
CA PHE A 165 -5.15 -4.24 11.40
C PHE A 165 -5.28 -3.64 12.81
N LYS A 166 -6.36 -2.92 13.12
CA LYS A 166 -6.63 -2.46 14.49
C LYS A 166 -6.80 -3.66 15.43
N LYS A 167 -7.56 -4.68 15.05
CA LYS A 167 -7.70 -5.93 15.84
C LYS A 167 -6.35 -6.65 16.02
N GLU A 168 -5.56 -6.75 14.96
CA GLU A 168 -4.21 -7.35 15.05
C GLU A 168 -3.28 -6.60 15.99
N SER A 169 -3.45 -5.28 16.14
CA SER A 169 -2.67 -4.48 17.09
C SER A 169 -3.01 -4.82 18.55
N GLN A 170 -4.28 -5.10 18.83
CA GLN A 170 -4.75 -5.50 20.16
C GLN A 170 -4.36 -6.95 20.48
N ALA A 171 -4.48 -7.84 19.49
CA ALA A 171 -4.15 -9.25 19.65
C ALA A 171 -2.63 -9.51 19.78
N ASN A 172 -1.80 -8.71 19.12
CA ASN A 172 -0.35 -8.87 19.09
C ASN A 172 0.36 -7.60 19.59
N PRO A 173 0.48 -7.42 20.92
CA PRO A 173 1.06 -6.19 21.49
C PRO A 173 2.49 -5.93 21.02
N GLY A 174 3.29 -6.98 20.79
CA GLY A 174 4.67 -6.86 20.28
C GLY A 174 4.79 -6.29 18.86
N ASN A 175 3.70 -6.31 18.08
CA ASN A 175 3.66 -5.75 16.73
C ASN A 175 2.60 -4.64 16.61
N ALA A 176 2.10 -4.12 17.74
CA ALA A 176 0.98 -3.19 17.77
C ALA A 176 1.24 -1.92 16.96
N GLY A 177 2.43 -1.34 17.07
CA GLY A 177 2.80 -0.13 16.33
C GLY A 177 2.79 -0.33 14.80
N ASN A 178 3.26 -1.48 14.32
CA ASN A 178 3.26 -1.79 12.89
C ASN A 178 1.84 -2.03 12.39
N SER A 179 1.03 -2.77 13.15
CA SER A 179 -0.39 -2.99 12.86
C SER A 179 -1.18 -1.68 12.85
N LEU A 180 -0.93 -0.77 13.80
CA LEU A 180 -1.57 0.55 13.80
C LEU A 180 -1.15 1.38 12.58
N THR A 181 0.14 1.37 12.24
CA THR A 181 0.66 2.08 11.06
C THR A 181 0.04 1.55 9.77
N ARG A 182 -0.15 0.22 9.67
CA ARG A 182 -0.88 -0.41 8.56
C ARG A 182 -2.30 0.15 8.46
N ALA A 183 -3.04 0.17 9.58
CA ALA A 183 -4.40 0.69 9.63
C ALA A 183 -4.46 2.16 9.14
N LEU A 184 -3.57 3.02 9.63
CA LEU A 184 -3.51 4.43 9.24
C LEU A 184 -3.21 4.61 7.74
N ARG A 185 -2.34 3.77 7.16
CA ARG A 185 -2.07 3.84 5.70
C ARG A 185 -3.25 3.38 4.88
N VAL A 186 -3.95 2.33 5.32
CA VAL A 186 -5.19 1.88 4.65
C VAL A 186 -6.22 3.00 4.66
N ASP A 187 -6.39 3.64 5.82
CA ASP A 187 -7.31 4.76 5.99
C ASP A 187 -7.00 5.93 5.04
N ARG A 188 -5.71 6.26 4.89
CA ARG A 188 -5.26 7.25 3.89
C ARG A 188 -5.51 6.82 2.45
N CYS A 189 -5.52 5.53 2.16
CA CYS A 189 -5.86 5.01 0.83
C CYS A 189 -7.37 5.01 0.56
N SER A 190 -8.24 5.24 1.56
CA SER A 190 -9.69 5.34 1.35
C SER A 190 -10.10 6.60 0.57
N PHE A 191 -9.25 7.63 0.54
CA PHE A 191 -9.45 8.89 -0.22
C PHE A 191 -8.91 8.79 -1.66
N LEU A 192 -9.14 7.64 -2.30
CA LEU A 192 -8.58 7.26 -3.59
C LEU A 192 -9.23 7.96 -4.80
#